data_AF-A0A941VD94-F1
#
_entry.id   AF-A0A941VD94-F1
#
_cell.length_a   1.000
_cell.length_b   1.000
_cell.length_c   1.000
_cell.angle_alpha   90.00
_cell.angle_beta   90.00
_cell.angle_gamma   90.00
#
_symmetry.space_group_name_H-M   'P 1'
#
loop_
_entity.id
_entity.type
_entity.pdbx_description
1 polymer ?
#
loop_
_entity_poly.entity_id
_entity_poly.type
_entity_poly.pdbx_seq_one_letter_code
_entity_poly.pdbx_strand_id
1 'polypeptide(L)' 'GFGRSDTRRKLRQFFEVDRHYVAVAAMKALADQELLPRKTVAEVVKKYGINPDKPNPLTV' A
#
# COMPACT_ATOMS: atom_id res chain seq x y z
N GLY A 1 -10.34 -7.22 7.94
CA GLY A 1 -10.47 -6.60 9.26
C GLY A 1 -11.92 -6.34 9.56
N PHE A 2 -12.23 -5.88 10.77
CA PHE A 2 -13.57 -5.43 11.12
C PHE A 2 -13.89 -4.07 10.49
N GLY A 3 -15.17 -3.86 10.15
CA GLY A 3 -15.65 -2.59 9.62
C GLY A 3 -15.55 -1.47 10.66
N ARG A 4 -15.39 -0.22 10.19
CA ARG A 4 -15.36 0.98 11.04
C ARG A 4 -16.11 2.12 10.35
N SER A 5 -16.61 3.08 11.13
CA SER A 5 -17.27 4.28 10.61
C SER A 5 -16.24 5.32 10.19
N ASP A 6 -16.11 5.57 8.89
CA ASP A 6 -15.35 6.70 8.33
C ASP A 6 -15.77 6.94 6.85
N THR A 7 -15.25 8.00 6.25
CA THR A 7 -15.38 8.28 4.82
C THR A 7 -14.76 7.17 3.96
N ARG A 8 -15.37 6.89 2.80
CA ARG A 8 -14.86 5.88 1.84
C ARG A 8 -13.38 6.04 1.51
N ARG A 9 -12.91 7.30 1.36
CA ARG A 9 -11.50 7.60 1.07
C ARG A 9 -10.60 7.10 2.20
N LYS A 10 -10.91 7.45 3.45
CA LYS A 10 -10.13 7.03 4.62
C LYS A 10 -10.24 5.52 4.86
N LEU A 11 -11.40 4.92 4.64
CA LEU A 11 -11.55 3.45 4.74
C LEU A 11 -10.70 2.71 3.71
N ARG A 12 -10.65 3.17 2.45
CA ARG A 12 -9.80 2.53 1.42
C ARG A 12 -8.32 2.65 1.75
N GLN A 13 -7.88 3.79 2.28
CA GLN A 13 -6.51 3.97 2.74
C GLN A 13 -6.22 3.10 3.98
N PHE A 14 -7.18 3.01 4.92
CA PHE A 14 -7.06 2.17 6.09
C PHE A 14 -6.99 0.68 5.73
N PHE A 15 -7.84 0.19 4.85
CA PHE A 15 -7.82 -1.20 4.41
C PHE A 15 -6.77 -1.50 3.35
N GLU A 16 -5.96 -0.52 2.95
CA GLU A 16 -4.85 -0.71 2.00
C GLU A 16 -5.33 -1.12 0.61
N VAL A 17 -6.52 -0.66 0.22
CA VAL A 17 -7.20 -1.00 -1.05
C VAL A 17 -7.40 0.22 -1.96
N ASP A 18 -6.66 1.31 -1.71
CA ASP A 18 -6.68 2.45 -2.60
C ASP A 18 -5.73 2.27 -3.81
N ARG A 19 -5.83 3.20 -4.77
CA ARG A 19 -5.02 3.19 -5.99
C ARG A 19 -3.50 3.18 -5.73
N HIS A 20 -3.05 3.75 -4.63
CA HIS A 20 -1.62 3.86 -4.30
C HIS A 20 -1.08 2.50 -3.85
N TYR A 21 -1.84 1.78 -3.02
CA TYR A 21 -1.49 0.41 -2.62
C TYR A 21 -1.48 -0.54 -3.82
N VAL A 22 -2.43 -0.43 -4.75
CA VAL A 22 -2.44 -1.22 -5.99
C VAL A 22 -1.20 -0.96 -6.84
N ALA A 23 -0.81 0.32 -7.01
CA ALA A 23 0.38 0.68 -7.79
C ALA A 23 1.68 0.15 -7.15
N VAL A 24 1.81 0.23 -5.83
CA VAL A 24 2.97 -0.33 -5.12
C VAL A 24 3.01 -1.85 -5.24
N ALA A 25 1.88 -2.54 -5.11
CA ALA A 25 1.81 -3.99 -5.28
C ALA A 25 2.23 -4.43 -6.68
N ALA A 26 1.79 -3.72 -7.72
CA ALA A 26 2.19 -3.99 -9.10
C ALA A 26 3.70 -3.79 -9.31
N MET A 27 4.26 -2.69 -8.81
CA MET A 27 5.71 -2.46 -8.93
C MET A 27 6.55 -3.40 -8.09
N LYS A 28 6.06 -3.83 -6.92
CA LYS A 28 6.71 -4.89 -6.15
C LYS A 28 6.75 -6.18 -6.97
N ALA A 29 5.63 -6.60 -7.56
CA ALA A 29 5.57 -7.83 -8.36
C ALA A 29 6.57 -7.80 -9.54
N LEU A 30 6.67 -6.64 -10.22
CA LEU A 30 7.63 -6.46 -11.30
C LEU A 30 9.10 -6.41 -10.77
N ALA A 31 9.34 -5.90 -9.57
CA ALA A 31 10.67 -5.91 -8.94
C ALA A 31 11.09 -7.30 -8.45
N ASP A 32 10.12 -8.12 -8.03
CA ASP A 32 10.35 -9.53 -7.65
C ASP A 32 10.71 -10.39 -8.87
N GLN A 33 10.28 -9.97 -10.07
CA GLN A 33 10.69 -10.55 -11.36
C GLN A 33 12.01 -9.95 -11.91
N GLU A 34 12.71 -9.13 -11.13
CA GLU A 34 13.96 -8.46 -11.53
C GLU A 34 13.83 -7.52 -12.76
N LEU A 35 12.59 -7.18 -13.16
CA LEU A 35 12.32 -6.27 -14.28
C LEU A 35 12.50 -4.79 -13.91
N LEU A 36 12.58 -4.46 -12.62
CA LEU A 36 12.96 -3.14 -12.13
C LEU A 36 13.76 -3.18 -10.83
N PRO A 37 14.54 -2.12 -10.54
CA PRO A 37 15.26 -2.02 -9.27
C PRO A 37 14.30 -1.87 -8.09
N ARG A 38 14.48 -2.64 -7.02
CA ARG A 38 13.71 -2.50 -5.76
C ARG A 38 13.73 -1.09 -5.16
N LYS A 39 14.76 -0.30 -5.49
CA LYS A 39 14.88 1.10 -5.07
C LYS A 39 13.71 1.96 -5.55
N THR A 40 13.21 1.74 -6.78
CA THR A 40 12.10 2.52 -7.32
C THR A 40 10.79 2.22 -6.59
N VAL A 41 10.61 0.97 -6.10
CA VAL A 41 9.48 0.61 -5.23
C VAL A 41 9.52 1.42 -3.93
N ALA A 42 10.70 1.53 -3.31
CA ALA A 42 10.88 2.31 -2.07
C ALA A 42 10.63 3.82 -2.28
N GLU A 43 11.05 4.37 -3.42
CA GLU A 43 10.76 5.77 -3.79
C GLU A 43 9.26 6.01 -3.94
N VAL A 44 8.53 5.06 -4.51
CA VAL A 44 7.09 5.19 -4.72
C VAL A 44 6.29 5.04 -3.43
N VAL A 45 6.70 4.13 -2.54
CA VAL A 45 6.12 4.03 -1.19
C VAL A 45 6.22 5.37 -0.47
N LYS A 46 7.39 6.03 -0.53
CA LYS A 46 7.58 7.38 0.04
C LYS A 46 6.74 8.42 -0.68
N LYS A 47 6.72 8.42 -2.02
CA LYS A 47 5.95 9.38 -2.83
C LYS A 47 4.45 9.36 -2.52
N TYR A 48 3.90 8.18 -2.23
CA TYR A 48 2.49 8.01 -1.91
C TYR A 48 2.17 8.06 -0.41
N GLY A 49 3.18 8.27 0.45
CA GLY A 49 2.98 8.37 1.89
C GLY A 49 2.42 7.10 2.52
N ILE A 50 2.75 5.94 1.95
CA ILE A 50 2.32 4.65 2.49
C ILE A 50 3.23 4.32 3.67
N ASN A 51 2.63 4.07 4.84
CA ASN A 51 3.36 3.67 6.03
C ASN A 51 3.50 2.13 6.06
N PRO A 52 4.71 1.56 5.90
CA PRO A 52 4.93 0.11 5.97
C PRO A 52 4.85 -0.43 7.40
N ASP A 53 5.04 0.40 8.42
CA ASP A 53 5.05 0.01 9.85
C ASP A 53 3.66 0.08 10.49
N LYS A 54 2.64 0.41 9.71
CA LYS A 54 1.25 0.47 10.17
C LYS A 54 0.77 -0.93 10.58
N PRO A 55 0.01 -1.06 11.69
CA PRO A 55 -0.56 -2.34 12.09
C PRO A 55 -1.55 -2.87 11.03
N ASN A 56 -1.49 -4.19 10.82
CA ASN A 56 -2.29 -4.87 9.80
C ASN A 56 -3.79 -4.64 10.04
N PRO A 57 -4.56 -4.16 9.04
CA PRO A 57 -6.01 -3.94 9.18
C PRO A 57 -6.84 -5.15 9.63
N LEU A 58 -6.30 -6.35 9.58
CA LEU A 58 -6.95 -7.57 10.06
C LEU A 58 -6.89 -7.74 11.59
N THR A 59 -5.89 -7.17 12.25
CA THR A 59 -5.61 -7.37 13.68
C THR A 59 -6.04 -6.19 14.56
N VAL A 60 -6.66 -5.17 13.96
CA VAL A 60 -7.09 -3.92 14.63
C VAL A 60 -8.61 -3.78 14.55
#